data_AF-A0A060BX09-F1
#
_entry.id   AF-A0A060BX09-F1
#
_cell.length_a   1.000
_cell.length_b   1.000
_cell.length_c   1.000
_cell.angle_alpha   90.00
_cell.angle_beta   90.00
_cell.angle_gamma   90.00
#
_symmetry.space_group_name_H-M   'P 1'
#
loop_
_entity.id
_entity.type
_entity.pdbx_description
1 polymer ?
#
loop_
_entity_poly.entity_id
_entity_poly.type
_entity_poly.pdbx_seq_one_letter_code
_entity_poly.pdbx_strand_id
1 'polypeptide(L)'
;SFPGLRIVGSATSRFRTADDAENADIIEEIRSTGARMVFVGLGCPRQEVFAFENADALSCPVIAVGAAFDFHAGTLSQAPAWMQDRGLEWLYRFMHEPRRLWHRYAVLNSPVRIEGGCAWAFPHRFRDIADV
;
A
#
# COMPACT_ATOMS: atom_id res chain seq x y z
N SER A 1 -15.93 16.80 4.76
CA SER A 1 -14.87 17.82 4.80
C SER A 1 -14.33 17.88 6.21
N PHE A 2 -13.00 17.93 6.39
CA PHE A 2 -12.34 17.92 7.70
C PHE A 2 -11.63 19.27 7.94
N PRO A 3 -12.32 20.27 8.52
CA PRO A 3 -11.82 21.65 8.58
C PRO A 3 -10.59 21.84 9.49
N GLY A 4 -10.32 20.91 10.41
CA GLY A 4 -9.14 20.93 11.28
C GLY A 4 -7.94 20.14 10.74
N LEU A 5 -8.08 19.46 9.59
CA LEU A 5 -7.01 18.64 9.04
C LEU A 5 -5.95 19.56 8.40
N ARG A 6 -4.74 19.55 8.97
CA ARG A 6 -3.60 20.28 8.42
C ARG A 6 -2.67 19.33 7.67
N ILE A 7 -2.63 19.46 6.36
CA ILE A 7 -1.65 18.78 5.50
C ILE A 7 -0.37 19.62 5.54
N VAL A 8 0.67 19.11 6.21
CA VAL A 8 1.93 19.84 6.44
C VAL A 8 3.00 19.53 5.38
N GLY A 9 2.76 18.54 4.51
CA GLY A 9 3.67 18.17 3.43
C GLY A 9 3.07 17.10 2.54
N SER A 10 3.64 16.93 1.36
CA SER A 10 3.32 15.87 0.40
C SER A 10 4.50 15.65 -0.53
N ALA A 11 4.87 14.40 -0.76
CA ALA A 11 5.95 14.03 -1.68
C ALA A 11 5.50 12.90 -2.61
N THR A 12 5.94 12.94 -3.86
CA THR A 12 5.66 11.89 -4.85
C THR A 12 6.75 10.83 -4.84
N SER A 13 6.37 9.56 -4.92
CA SER A 13 7.34 8.48 -5.11
C SER A 13 8.01 8.56 -6.48
N ARG A 14 9.30 8.23 -6.55
CA ARG A 14 10.03 8.08 -7.81
C ARG A 14 9.83 6.71 -8.49
N PHE A 15 8.84 5.94 -8.05
CA PHE A 15 8.51 4.59 -8.57
C PHE A 15 9.69 3.59 -8.60
N ARG A 16 10.66 3.78 -7.69
CA ARG A 16 11.80 2.87 -7.47
C ARG A 16 12.06 2.72 -5.97
N THR A 17 12.80 1.69 -5.58
CA THR A 17 13.31 1.56 -4.20
C THR A 17 14.24 2.74 -3.91
N ALA A 18 14.03 3.40 -2.78
CA ALA A 18 14.91 4.46 -2.31
C ALA A 18 16.22 3.80 -1.82
N ASP A 19 17.35 4.42 -2.12
CA ASP A 19 18.60 4.04 -1.45
C ASP A 19 18.62 4.62 -0.02
N ASP A 20 19.58 4.19 0.78
CA ASP A 20 19.67 4.57 2.20
C ASP A 20 19.80 6.09 2.38
N ALA A 21 20.49 6.78 1.46
CA ALA A 21 20.70 8.22 1.51
C ALA A 21 19.40 8.97 1.21
N GLU A 22 18.70 8.57 0.15
CA GLU A 22 17.40 9.12 -0.21
C GLU A 22 16.35 8.84 0.88
N ASN A 23 16.37 7.66 1.49
CA ASN A 23 15.47 7.35 2.59
C ASN A 23 15.75 8.24 3.81
N ALA A 24 17.02 8.50 4.13
CA ALA A 24 17.39 9.43 5.19
C ALA A 24 16.93 10.87 4.90
N ASP A 25 17.08 11.34 3.66
CA ASP A 25 16.60 12.66 3.23
C ASP A 25 15.07 12.77 3.35
N ILE A 26 14.32 11.74 2.94
CA ILE A 26 12.86 11.68 3.07
C ILE A 26 12.43 11.74 4.54
N ILE A 27 13.10 11.00 5.42
CA ILE A 27 12.80 11.00 6.85
C ILE A 27 13.02 12.40 7.44
N GLU A 28 14.14 13.05 7.11
CA GLU A 28 14.45 14.37 7.62
C GLU A 28 13.47 15.42 7.10
N GLU A 29 13.10 15.36 5.81
CA GLU A 29 12.07 16.21 5.24
C GLU A 29 10.75 16.05 6.01
N ILE A 30 10.29 14.81 6.23
CA ILE A 30 9.06 14.56 6.98
C ILE A 30 9.16 15.10 8.41
N ARG A 31 10.27 14.86 9.12
CA ARG A 31 10.48 15.34 10.49
C ARG A 31 10.44 16.86 10.56
N SER A 32 11.05 17.54 9.59
CA SER A 32 11.09 19.00 9.52
C SER A 32 9.70 19.62 9.40
N THR A 33 8.73 18.91 8.83
CA THR A 33 7.34 19.39 8.69
C THR A 33 6.54 19.39 10.00
N GLY A 34 7.03 18.69 11.04
CA GLY A 34 6.28 18.49 12.28
C GLY A 34 5.03 17.62 12.10
N ALA A 35 5.04 16.72 11.11
CA ALA A 35 3.97 15.76 10.89
C ALA A 35 3.75 14.89 12.14
N ARG A 36 2.47 14.66 12.48
CA ARG A 36 2.06 13.78 13.59
C ARG A 36 1.60 12.40 13.12
N MET A 37 1.48 12.24 11.80
CA MET A 37 1.05 11.01 11.14
C MET A 37 1.49 11.12 9.68
N VAL A 38 1.90 9.99 9.11
CA VAL A 38 2.36 9.88 7.72
C VAL A 38 1.50 8.86 7.00
N PHE A 39 0.96 9.22 5.84
CA PHE A 39 0.19 8.32 4.98
C PHE A 39 1.04 7.93 3.77
N VAL A 40 1.14 6.63 3.50
CA VAL A 40 2.04 6.07 2.48
C VAL A 40 1.22 5.29 1.45
N GLY A 41 1.29 5.74 0.19
CA GLY A 41 0.61 5.13 -0.95
C GLY A 41 1.60 4.58 -1.99
N LEU A 42 2.60 3.80 -1.56
CA LEU A 42 3.64 3.25 -2.45
C LEU A 42 3.24 1.93 -3.13
N GLY A 43 2.11 1.36 -2.72
CA GLY A 43 1.69 0.02 -3.12
C GLY A 43 2.39 -1.08 -2.31
N CYS A 44 1.73 -2.22 -2.23
CA CYS A 44 2.30 -3.41 -1.64
C CYS A 44 3.38 -3.97 -2.58
N PRO A 45 4.58 -4.29 -2.08
CA PRO A 45 4.97 -4.42 -0.68
C PRO A 45 5.75 -3.23 -0.07
N ARG A 46 6.05 -2.23 -0.89
CA ARG A 46 6.96 -1.13 -0.54
C ARG A 46 6.44 -0.26 0.59
N GLN A 47 5.12 -0.07 0.68
CA GLN A 47 4.52 0.73 1.75
C GLN A 47 4.64 0.05 3.11
N GLU A 48 4.54 -1.28 3.18
CA GLU A 48 4.69 -2.04 4.43
C GLU A 48 6.14 -2.03 4.88
N VAL A 49 7.07 -2.22 3.96
CA VAL A 49 8.52 -2.14 4.24
C VAL A 49 8.89 -0.75 4.74
N PHE A 50 8.47 0.31 4.03
CA PHE A 50 8.74 1.68 4.46
C PHE A 50 8.15 1.99 5.83
N ALA A 51 6.90 1.57 6.09
CA ALA A 51 6.27 1.79 7.39
C ALA A 51 6.99 1.04 8.52
N PHE A 52 7.45 -0.19 8.25
CA PHE A 52 8.17 -1.00 9.24
C PHE A 52 9.58 -0.47 9.53
N GLU A 53 10.37 -0.18 8.49
CA GLU A 53 11.77 0.23 8.62
C GLU A 53 11.93 1.64 9.21
N ASN A 54 10.95 2.53 8.96
CA ASN A 54 11.06 3.95 9.34
C ASN A 54 10.17 4.34 10.52
N ALA A 55 9.44 3.39 11.13
CA ALA A 55 8.56 3.65 12.26
C ALA A 55 9.28 4.37 13.41
N ASP A 56 10.45 3.87 13.81
CA ASP A 56 11.24 4.44 14.90
C ASP A 56 11.83 5.82 14.52
N ALA A 57 12.34 5.93 13.29
CA ALA A 57 13.00 7.14 12.81
C ALA A 57 12.05 8.34 12.67
N LEU A 58 10.79 8.09 12.27
CA LEU A 58 9.77 9.11 12.09
C LEU A 58 9.06 9.49 13.40
N SER A 59 9.15 8.65 14.45
CA SER A 59 8.56 8.91 15.77
C SER A 59 7.06 9.26 15.74
N CYS A 60 6.34 8.83 14.70
CA CYS A 60 4.90 9.02 14.53
C CYS A 60 4.29 7.85 13.74
N PRO A 61 2.95 7.65 13.82
CA PRO A 61 2.30 6.57 13.09
C PRO A 61 2.45 6.71 11.57
N VAL A 62 2.94 5.66 10.94
CA VAL A 62 3.01 5.52 9.48
C VAL A 62 1.91 4.56 9.03
N ILE A 63 1.01 5.03 8.17
CA ILE A 63 -0.17 4.31 7.73
C ILE A 63 -0.05 4.02 6.24
N ALA A 64 0.05 2.73 5.90
CA ALA A 64 -0.06 2.25 4.52
C ALA A 64 -1.52 2.35 4.05
N VAL A 65 -1.77 3.18 3.04
CA VAL A 65 -3.13 3.45 2.53
C VAL A 65 -3.39 2.88 1.13
N GLY A 66 -2.36 2.37 0.46
CA GLY A 66 -2.47 1.88 -0.91
C GLY A 66 -3.06 2.95 -1.85
N ALA A 67 -4.09 2.55 -2.59
CA ALA A 67 -4.75 3.38 -3.60
C ALA A 67 -5.76 4.40 -3.02
N ALA A 68 -5.76 4.67 -1.71
CA ALA A 68 -6.69 5.62 -1.12
C ALA A 68 -6.60 7.02 -1.77
N PHE A 69 -5.38 7.48 -2.07
CA PHE A 69 -5.19 8.78 -2.73
C PHE A 69 -5.81 8.82 -4.13
N ASP A 70 -5.68 7.74 -4.91
CA ASP A 70 -6.26 7.65 -6.24
C ASP A 70 -7.80 7.71 -6.21
N PHE A 71 -8.42 7.06 -5.23
CA PHE A 71 -9.87 7.15 -5.03
C PHE A 71 -10.32 8.57 -4.65
N HIS A 72 -9.55 9.27 -3.80
CA HIS A 72 -9.86 10.65 -3.42
C HIS A 72 -9.59 11.66 -4.55
N ALA A 73 -8.59 11.39 -5.39
CA ALA A 73 -8.27 12.17 -6.58
C ALA A 73 -9.23 11.91 -7.75
N GLY A 74 -10.08 10.88 -7.66
CA GLY A 74 -10.99 10.45 -8.73
C GLY A 74 -10.29 9.78 -9.91
N THR A 75 -9.02 9.40 -9.77
CA THR A 75 -8.26 8.68 -10.80
C THR A 75 -8.67 7.21 -10.88
N LEU A 76 -9.12 6.64 -9.75
CA LEU A 76 -9.72 5.31 -9.69
C LEU A 76 -11.20 5.39 -9.32
N SER A 77 -12.02 4.64 -10.06
CA SER A 77 -13.44 4.47 -9.74
C SER A 77 -13.63 3.37 -8.71
N GLN A 78 -14.49 3.61 -7.72
CA GLN A 78 -14.95 2.58 -6.80
C GLN A 78 -16.04 1.74 -7.44
N ALA A 79 -16.19 0.49 -6.99
CA ALA A 79 -17.31 -0.34 -7.41
C ALA A 79 -18.63 0.29 -6.94
N PRO A 80 -19.75 0.11 -7.66
CA PRO A 80 -21.07 0.52 -7.17
C PRO A 80 -21.38 -0.05 -5.78
N ALA A 81 -22.13 0.69 -4.95
CA ALA A 81 -22.44 0.30 -3.57
C ALA A 81 -23.01 -1.13 -3.47
N TRP A 82 -23.93 -1.50 -4.37
CA TRP A 82 -24.52 -2.84 -4.38
C TRP A 82 -23.51 -3.98 -4.61
N MET A 83 -22.37 -3.69 -5.27
CA MET A 83 -21.26 -4.62 -5.44
C MET A 83 -20.35 -4.64 -4.23
N GLN A 84 -20.08 -3.48 -3.63
CA GLN A 84 -19.31 -3.37 -2.38
C GLN A 84 -20.00 -4.17 -1.26
N ASP A 85 -21.32 -3.97 -1.09
CA ASP A 85 -22.14 -4.66 -0.08
C ASP A 85 -22.17 -6.18 -0.26
N ARG A 86 -21.92 -6.66 -1.48
CA ARG A 86 -21.87 -8.09 -1.83
C ARG A 86 -20.45 -8.65 -1.88
N GLY A 87 -19.43 -7.85 -1.53
CA GLY A 87 -18.04 -8.25 -1.63
C GLY A 87 -17.54 -8.50 -3.07
N LEU A 88 -18.22 -7.93 -4.07
CA LEU A 88 -17.93 -8.10 -5.51
C LEU A 88 -16.95 -7.04 -6.04
N GLU A 89 -16.28 -6.31 -5.16
CA GLU A 89 -15.31 -5.28 -5.55
C GLU A 89 -14.13 -5.87 -6.35
N TRP A 90 -13.70 -7.09 -6.03
CA TRP A 90 -12.66 -7.80 -6.78
C TRP A 90 -13.07 -8.04 -8.24
N LEU A 91 -14.34 -8.36 -8.48
CA LEU A 91 -14.87 -8.62 -9.83
C LEU A 91 -14.94 -7.32 -10.63
N TYR A 92 -15.37 -6.24 -10.00
CA TYR A 92 -15.34 -4.91 -10.60
C TYR A 92 -13.93 -4.52 -11.04
N ARG A 93 -12.94 -4.67 -10.16
CA ARG A 93 -11.53 -4.41 -10.49
C ARG A 93 -11.02 -5.33 -11.60
N PHE A 94 -11.38 -6.61 -11.57
CA PHE A 94 -11.01 -7.57 -12.61
C PHE A 94 -11.55 -7.18 -13.99
N MET A 95 -12.81 -6.73 -14.08
CA MET A 95 -13.40 -6.28 -15.34
C MET A 95 -12.72 -5.02 -15.89
N HIS A 96 -12.23 -4.13 -15.02
CA HIS A 96 -11.53 -2.92 -15.42
C HIS A 96 -10.07 -3.18 -15.86
N GLU A 97 -9.39 -4.17 -15.28
CA GLU A 97 -7.98 -4.46 -15.57
C GLU A 97 -7.70 -5.97 -15.75
N PRO A 98 -8.38 -6.65 -16.68
CA PRO A 98 -8.34 -8.11 -16.79
C PRO A 98 -6.91 -8.60 -17.07
N ARG A 99 -6.15 -7.88 -17.91
CA ARG A 99 -4.74 -8.23 -18.26
C ARG A 99 -3.75 -8.07 -17.11
N ARG A 100 -4.03 -7.23 -16.11
CA ARG A 100 -3.16 -7.06 -14.94
C ARG A 100 -3.51 -8.06 -13.83
N LEU A 101 -4.80 -8.33 -13.65
CA LEU A 101 -5.31 -9.07 -12.51
C LEU A 101 -5.56 -10.55 -12.77
N TRP A 102 -5.65 -11.00 -14.04
CA TRP A 102 -5.86 -12.42 -14.36
C TRP A 102 -4.81 -13.33 -13.72
N HIS A 103 -3.52 -12.95 -13.75
CA HIS A 103 -2.47 -13.80 -13.18
C HIS A 103 -2.63 -13.94 -11.66
N ARG A 104 -2.98 -12.84 -10.97
CA ARG A 104 -3.22 -12.87 -9.52
C ARG A 104 -4.42 -13.76 -9.18
N TYR A 105 -5.55 -13.61 -9.87
CA TYR A 105 -6.76 -14.36 -9.52
C TYR A 105 -6.76 -15.81 -10.03
N ALA A 106 -6.21 -16.07 -11.21
CA ALA A 106 -6.22 -17.40 -11.82
C ALA A 106 -5.04 -18.29 -11.38
N VAL A 107 -3.91 -17.71 -10.97
CA VAL A 107 -2.70 -18.48 -10.60
C VAL A 107 -2.48 -18.47 -9.10
N LEU A 108 -2.53 -17.31 -8.44
CA LEU A 108 -2.23 -17.19 -7.01
C LEU A 108 -3.43 -17.47 -6.12
N ASN A 109 -4.65 -17.19 -6.60
CA ASN A 109 -5.90 -17.36 -5.84
C ASN A 109 -6.72 -18.58 -6.29
N SER A 110 -6.18 -19.41 -7.19
CA SER A 110 -6.83 -20.66 -7.61
C SER A 110 -6.68 -21.70 -6.49
N PRO A 111 -7.75 -22.37 -6.05
CA PRO A 111 -7.71 -23.39 -5.01
C PRO A 111 -6.95 -24.67 -5.41
N VAL A 112 -6.28 -24.72 -6.56
CA VAL A 112 -5.45 -25.85 -7.01
C VAL A 112 -4.06 -25.81 -6.33
N ARG A 113 -4.05 -25.73 -5.01
CA ARG A 113 -2.98 -26.22 -4.14
C ARG A 113 -3.56 -26.58 -2.77
N ILE A 114 -4.54 -27.47 -2.77
CA ILE A 114 -4.88 -28.28 -1.58
C ILE A 114 -3.91 -29.44 -1.58
N GLU A 115 -2.71 -29.22 -1.07
CA GLU A 115 -1.90 -30.29 -0.48
C GLU A 115 -1.08 -29.69 0.66
N GLY A 116 -1.50 -30.04 1.88
CA GLY A 116 -0.64 -30.04 3.06
C GLY A 116 -0.42 -28.70 3.76
N GLY A 117 -1.27 -28.41 4.75
CA GLY A 117 -0.85 -27.64 5.92
C GLY A 117 -1.33 -26.20 5.95
N CYS A 118 -2.42 -25.99 6.68
CA CYS A 118 -2.75 -24.71 7.28
C CYS A 118 -1.62 -24.32 8.23
N ALA A 119 -0.65 -23.55 7.74
CA ALA A 119 0.33 -22.85 8.54
C ALA A 119 0.40 -21.42 8.01
N TRP A 120 -0.49 -20.56 8.52
CA TRP A 120 -0.23 -19.13 8.59
C TRP A 120 0.92 -18.90 9.59
N ALA A 121 2.11 -19.40 9.25
CA ALA A 121 3.34 -19.00 9.88
C ALA A 121 3.81 -17.79 9.08
N PHE A 122 3.63 -16.59 9.62
CA PHE A 122 4.37 -15.41 9.17
C PHE A 122 5.86 -15.71 9.38
N PRO A 123 6.65 -16.01 8.35
CA PRO A 123 8.08 -16.14 8.53
C PRO A 123 8.61 -14.71 8.68
N HIS A 124 9.38 -14.46 9.73
CA HIS A 124 10.04 -13.18 10.04
C HIS A 124 11.09 -12.74 8.99
N ARG A 125 10.76 -12.78 7.70
CA ARG A 125 11.66 -12.37 6.61
C ARG A 125 10.93 -11.49 5.62
N PHE A 126 10.69 -10.25 6.04
CA PHE A 126 10.20 -9.14 5.19
C PHE A 126 11.24 -8.65 4.17
N ARG A 127 12.44 -9.25 4.12
CA ARG A 127 13.59 -8.74 3.37
C ARG A 127 13.63 -9.15 1.89
N ASP A 128 12.91 -10.20 1.50
CA ASP A 128 13.02 -10.81 0.15
C ASP A 128 11.96 -10.31 -0.84
N ILE A 129 11.13 -9.35 -0.43
CA ILE A 129 9.96 -8.88 -1.19
C ILE A 129 10.24 -7.55 -1.93
N ALA A 130 11.43 -6.97 -1.78
CA ALA A 130 11.83 -5.71 -2.43
C ALA A 130 12.35 -5.86 -3.88
N ASP A 131 12.50 -7.09 -4.40
CA ASP A 131 13.16 -7.38 -5.69
C ASP A 131 12.23 -7.94 -6.80
N VAL A 132 10.91 -7.66 -6.74
CA VAL A 132 9.97 -8.03 -7.83
C VAL A 132 9.16 -6.84 -8.31
#